data_AF-A0A2D6G8V7-F1
#
_entry.id   AF-A0A2D6G8V7-F1
#
_cell.length_a   1.000
_cell.length_b   1.000
_cell.length_c   1.000
_cell.angle_alpha   90.00
_cell.angle_beta   90.00
_cell.angle_gamma   90.00
#
_symmetry.space_group_name_H-M   'P 1'
#
loop_
_entity.id
_entity.type
_entity.pdbx_description
1 polymer ?
#
loop_
_entity_poly.entity_id
_entity_poly.type
_entity_poly.pdbx_seq_one_letter_code
_entity_poly.pdbx_strand_id
1 'polypeptide(L)'
;MGTKTISIMDDAYNILLSRKHENESFSEVIRKLVGKKTDIMEFAGAWKDVPDKEIEGMKKRINSIRRKATVDLLKKLEKDDMHRH
;
A
#
# COMPACT_ATOMS: atom_id res chain seq x y z
N MET A 1 23.04 16.78 6.12
CA MET A 1 21.86 16.61 7.01
C MET A 1 22.36 16.29 8.40
N GLY A 2 21.86 16.97 9.43
CA GLY A 2 22.19 16.61 10.82
C GLY A 2 21.40 15.38 11.26
N THR A 3 22.02 14.53 12.07
CA THR A 3 21.33 13.42 12.74
C THR A 3 21.07 13.80 14.21
N LYS A 4 19.99 13.25 14.78
CA LYS A 4 19.70 13.32 16.21
C LYS A 4 19.36 11.91 16.69
N THR A 5 19.78 11.58 17.89
CA THR A 5 19.43 10.33 18.55
C THR A 5 18.19 10.54 19.39
N ILE A 6 17.21 9.65 19.26
CA ILE A 6 16.02 9.59 20.11
C ILE A 6 15.92 8.20 20.72
N SER A 7 15.49 8.13 21.98
CA SER A 7 15.12 6.86 22.62
C SER A 7 13.62 6.68 22.48
N ILE A 8 13.20 5.48 22.06
CA ILE A 8 11.80 5.10 21.92
C ILE A 8 11.58 3.78 22.65
N MET A 9 10.32 3.52 23.02
CA MET A 9 9.93 2.22 23.57
C MET A 9 10.05 1.12 22.50
N ASP A 10 10.25 -0.12 22.94
CA ASP A 10 10.43 -1.27 22.05
C ASP A 10 9.20 -1.53 21.16
N ASP A 11 7.99 -1.30 21.69
CA ASP A 11 6.75 -1.41 20.93
C ASP A 11 6.71 -0.41 19.76
N ALA A 12 7.09 0.84 20.00
CA ALA A 12 7.21 1.87 18.98
C ALA A 12 8.26 1.52 17.93
N TYR A 13 9.41 0.97 18.35
CA TYR A 13 10.44 0.48 17.42
C TYR A 13 9.90 -0.63 16.51
N ASN A 14 9.22 -1.63 17.08
CA ASN A 14 8.65 -2.74 16.33
C ASN A 14 7.57 -2.28 15.33
N ILE A 15 6.75 -1.30 15.70
CA ILE A 15 5.80 -0.66 14.79
C ILE A 15 6.51 0.00 13.61
N LEU A 16 7.61 0.72 13.84
CA LEU A 16 8.38 1.33 12.75
C LEU A 16 9.05 0.27 11.88
N LEU A 17 9.62 -0.77 12.50
CA LEU A 17 10.29 -1.87 11.81
C LEU A 17 9.35 -2.61 10.86
N SER A 18 8.14 -2.94 11.32
CA SER A 18 7.12 -3.62 10.50
C SER A 18 6.63 -2.81 9.30
N ARG A 19 6.81 -1.48 9.31
CA ARG A 19 6.39 -0.57 8.22
C ARG A 19 7.52 -0.19 7.25
N LYS A 20 8.76 -0.54 7.59
CA LYS A 20 9.96 -0.18 6.84
C LYS A 20 10.16 -1.15 5.68
N HIS A 21 10.29 -0.61 4.46
CA HIS A 21 10.67 -1.41 3.29
C HIS A 21 12.17 -1.73 3.26
N GLU A 22 12.56 -2.70 2.43
CA GLU A 22 13.96 -2.96 2.11
C GLU A 22 14.60 -1.66 1.58
N ASN A 23 15.75 -1.30 2.14
CA ASN A 23 16.51 -0.06 1.84
C ASN A 23 15.86 1.28 2.26
N GLU A 24 14.68 1.28 2.89
CA GLU A 24 14.06 2.52 3.45
C GLU A 24 14.67 2.86 4.81
N SER A 25 14.90 4.13 5.14
CA SER A 25 15.38 4.58 6.44
C SER A 25 14.25 4.80 7.45
N PHE A 26 14.52 4.67 8.76
CA PHE A 26 13.52 5.00 9.80
C PHE A 26 13.03 6.44 9.71
N SER A 27 13.90 7.37 9.31
CA SER A 27 13.55 8.77 9.07
C SER A 27 12.52 8.93 7.94
N GLU A 28 12.58 8.11 6.89
CA GLU A 28 11.58 8.09 5.81
C GLU A 28 10.26 7.48 6.28
N VAL A 29 10.30 6.38 7.04
CA VAL A 29 9.10 5.79 7.64
C VAL A 29 8.37 6.82 8.51
N ILE A 30 9.10 7.53 9.38
CA ILE A 30 8.54 8.59 10.21
C ILE A 30 7.91 9.67 9.33
N ARG A 31 8.64 10.19 8.32
CA ARG A 31 8.09 11.19 7.40
C ARG A 31 6.85 10.71 6.64
N LYS A 32 6.76 9.44 6.26
CA LYS A 32 5.58 8.85 5.61
C LYS A 32 4.37 8.79 6.57
N LEU A 33 4.63 8.59 7.86
CA LEU A 33 3.60 8.50 8.89
C LEU A 33 3.10 9.87 9.37
N VAL A 34 4.00 10.84 9.57
CA VAL A 34 3.66 12.15 10.14
C VAL A 34 3.62 13.28 9.10
N GLY A 35 4.16 13.05 7.91
CA GLY A 35 4.20 14.04 6.84
C GLY A 35 2.82 14.39 6.34
N LYS A 36 2.69 15.57 5.75
CA LYS A 36 1.50 15.90 4.94
C LYS A 36 1.40 14.85 3.83
N LYS A 37 0.17 14.44 3.52
CA LYS A 37 -0.10 13.66 2.30
C LYS A 37 0.56 14.39 1.15
N THR A 38 1.52 13.73 0.51
CA THR A 38 2.16 14.21 -0.70
C THR A 38 1.08 14.51 -1.73
N ASP A 39 1.23 15.61 -2.46
CA ASP A 39 0.29 15.91 -3.53
C ASP A 39 0.35 14.76 -4.54
N ILE A 40 -0.80 14.15 -4.83
CA ILE A 40 -0.88 13.03 -5.76
C ILE A 40 -0.40 13.44 -7.16
N MET A 41 -0.45 14.74 -7.46
CA MET A 41 0.06 15.32 -8.69
C MET A 41 1.59 15.18 -8.86
N GLU A 42 2.35 14.98 -7.78
CA GLU A 42 3.79 14.69 -7.88
C GLU A 42 4.08 13.39 -8.64
N PHE A 43 3.10 12.49 -8.74
CA PHE A 43 3.21 11.23 -9.50
C PHE A 43 2.64 11.31 -10.92
N ALA A 44 2.13 12.47 -11.35
CA ALA A 44 1.56 12.65 -12.67
C ALA A 44 2.65 12.46 -13.75
N GLY A 45 2.43 11.54 -14.69
CA GLY A 45 3.39 11.22 -15.74
C GLY A 45 4.51 10.26 -15.34
N ALA A 46 4.49 9.69 -14.13
CA ALA A 46 5.47 8.69 -13.70
C ALA A 46 5.56 7.47 -14.65
N TRP A 47 4.52 7.20 -15.43
CA TRP A 47 4.44 6.09 -16.38
C TRP A 47 4.47 6.54 -17.85
N LYS A 48 4.92 7.77 -18.13
CA LYS A 48 4.97 8.31 -19.50
C LYS A 48 5.84 7.48 -20.46
N ASP A 49 6.88 6.83 -19.92
CA ASP A 49 7.85 6.04 -20.67
C ASP A 49 7.48 4.54 -20.73
N VAL A 50 6.34 4.16 -20.12
CA VAL A 50 5.86 2.77 -20.14
C VAL A 50 5.11 2.50 -21.44
N PRO A 51 5.44 1.44 -22.19
CA PRO A 51 4.76 1.11 -23.44
C PRO A 51 3.25 0.83 -23.25
N ASP A 52 2.41 1.27 -24.17
CA ASP A 52 0.95 1.07 -24.11
C ASP A 52 0.54 -0.39 -23.95
N LYS A 53 1.29 -1.31 -24.57
CA LYS A 53 1.08 -2.75 -24.45
C LYS A 53 1.22 -3.26 -23.01
N GLU A 54 2.19 -2.71 -22.28
CA GLU A 54 2.41 -3.05 -20.86
C GLU A 54 1.31 -2.45 -19.99
N ILE A 55 0.92 -1.20 -20.27
CA ILE A 55 -0.20 -0.52 -19.60
C ILE A 55 -1.49 -1.34 -19.77
N GLU A 56 -1.78 -1.81 -20.97
CA GLU A 56 -2.97 -2.64 -21.25
C GLU A 56 -2.90 -3.99 -20.51
N GLY A 57 -1.73 -4.62 -20.47
CA GLY A 57 -1.49 -5.83 -19.69
C GLY A 57 -1.74 -5.63 -18.19
N MET A 58 -1.26 -4.51 -17.64
CA MET A 58 -1.51 -4.12 -16.25
C MET A 58 -3.00 -3.89 -15.99
N LYS A 59 -3.70 -3.15 -16.85
CA LYS A 59 -5.15 -2.91 -16.74
C LYS A 59 -5.94 -4.21 -16.71
N LYS A 60 -5.61 -5.16 -17.60
CA LYS A 60 -6.26 -6.48 -17.61
C LYS A 60 -6.04 -7.25 -16.32
N ARG A 61 -4.82 -7.26 -15.78
CA ARG A 61 -4.50 -7.89 -14.49
C ARG A 61 -5.24 -7.25 -13.32
N ILE A 62 -5.28 -5.91 -13.28
CA ILE A 62 -6.02 -5.19 -12.23
C ILE A 62 -7.50 -5.55 -12.28
N ASN A 63 -8.11 -5.58 -13.46
CA ASN A 63 -9.51 -5.94 -13.62
C ASN A 63 -9.80 -7.38 -13.24
N SER A 64 -8.93 -8.34 -13.56
CA SER A 64 -9.13 -9.74 -13.16
C SER A 64 -9.05 -9.92 -11.64
N ILE A 65 -8.08 -9.25 -10.98
CA ILE A 65 -7.95 -9.25 -9.52
C ILE A 65 -9.21 -8.67 -8.87
N ARG A 66 -9.68 -7.51 -9.34
CA ARG A 66 -10.90 -6.87 -8.81
C ARG A 66 -12.12 -7.76 -8.93
N ARG A 67 -12.34 -8.36 -10.11
CA ARG A 67 -13.46 -9.30 -10.33
C ARG A 67 -13.40 -10.48 -9.37
N LYS A 68 -12.22 -11.09 -9.22
CA LYS A 68 -12.04 -12.22 -8.30
C LYS A 68 -12.33 -11.82 -6.86
N ALA A 69 -11.79 -10.69 -6.40
CA ALA A 69 -12.04 -10.18 -5.06
C ALA A 69 -13.54 -9.93 -4.80
N THR A 70 -14.27 -9.36 -5.77
CA THR A 70 -15.73 -9.17 -5.66
C THR A 70 -16.46 -10.50 -5.54
N VAL A 71 -16.13 -11.49 -6.37
CA VAL A 71 -16.75 -12.82 -6.30
C VAL A 71 -16.47 -13.51 -4.97
N ASP A 72 -15.23 -13.42 -4.47
CA ASP A 72 -14.86 -14.02 -3.20
C ASP A 72 -15.57 -13.35 -2.01
N LEU A 73 -15.82 -12.03 -2.08
CA LEU A 73 -16.63 -11.31 -1.10
C LEU A 73 -18.10 -11.75 -1.13
N LEU A 74 -18.70 -11.88 -2.32
CA LEU A 74 -20.08 -12.33 -2.47
C LEU A 74 -20.30 -13.74 -1.92
N LYS A 75 -19.38 -14.67 -2.22
CA LYS A 75 -19.42 -16.04 -1.68
C LYS A 75 -19.35 -16.08 -0.15
N LYS A 76 -18.58 -15.19 0.46
CA LYS A 76 -18.51 -15.09 1.93
C LYS A 76 -19.83 -14.59 2.51
N LEU A 77 -20.44 -13.59 1.89
CA LEU A 77 -21.73 -13.05 2.32
C LEU A 77 -22.84 -14.10 2.22
N GLU A 78 -22.95 -14.82 1.10
CA GLU A 78 -23.93 -15.90 0.94
C GLU A 78 -23.76 -17.00 2.00
N LYS A 79 -22.51 -17.37 2.30
CA LYS A 79 -22.21 -18.40 3.31
C LYS A 79 -22.56 -17.93 4.72
N ASP A 80 -22.29 -16.67 5.05
CA ASP A 80 -22.62 -16.09 6.35
C ASP A 80 -24.14 -15.97 6.53
N ASP A 81 -24.91 -15.70 5.47
CA ASP A 81 -26.38 -15.66 5.51
C ASP A 81 -27.00 -17.06 5.69
N MET A 82 -26.42 -18.11 5.10
CA MET A 82 -26.89 -19.50 5.29
C MET A 82 -26.68 -20.06 6.71
N HIS A 83 -25.80 -19.46 7.51
CA HIS A 83 -25.52 -19.89 8.88
C HIS A 83 -26.29 -19.09 9.95
N ARG A 84 -27.16 -18.14 9.54
CA ARG A 84 -27.99 -17.32 10.44
C ARG A 84 -29.45 -17.77 10.54
N HIS A 85 -29.86 -18.81 9.82
CA HIS A 85 -31.18 -19.45 9.89
C HIS A 85 -31.06 -20.87 10.42
#